data_AF-A0A8M1KKZ1-F1
#
_entry.id   AF-A0A8M1KKZ1-F1
#
_cell.length_a   1.000
_cell.length_b   1.000
_cell.length_c   1.000
_cell.angle_alpha   90.00
_cell.angle_beta   90.00
_cell.angle_gamma   90.00
#
_symmetry.space_group_name_H-M   'P 1'
#
loop_
_entity.id
_entity.type
_entity.pdbx_description
1 polymer ?
#
loop_
_entity_poly.entity_id
_entity_poly.type
_entity_poly.pdbx_seq_one_letter_code
_entity_poly.pdbx_strand_id
1 'polypeptide(L)'
;FYVTLIVNRWWNQYRSIPLPDRIMCALSGGLQGGDERGRLLRRTLMRYASLSALLILRSVSTAAFKRFPTIDHVVEAGFMTRDERKKFEGLQSPYNKYWIPCVWFTNLVAVARCEGRIKDDCTLKLILE
;
A
#
# COMPACT_ATOMS: atom_id res chain seq x y z
N PHE A 1 -4.12 17.45 32.59
CA PHE A 1 -4.57 16.07 32.35
C PHE A 1 -5.30 15.88 31.01
N TYR A 2 -6.49 16.47 30.80
CA TYR A 2 -7.27 16.27 29.55
C TYR A 2 -6.56 16.76 28.27
N VAL A 3 -6.03 17.99 28.27
CA VAL A 3 -5.31 18.56 27.10
C VAL A 3 -4.10 17.70 26.73
N THR A 4 -3.32 17.27 27.71
CA THR A 4 -2.16 16.39 27.51
C THR A 4 -2.55 15.07 26.83
N LEU A 5 -3.68 14.47 27.23
CA LEU A 5 -4.20 13.25 26.60
C LEU A 5 -4.56 13.48 25.13
N ILE A 6 -5.24 14.59 24.81
CA ILE A 6 -5.60 14.93 23.43
C ILE A 6 -4.35 15.13 22.57
N VAL A 7 -3.40 15.93 23.04
CA VAL A 7 -2.17 16.24 22.29
C VAL A 7 -1.38 14.96 22.02
N ASN A 8 -1.27 14.07 23.01
CA ASN A 8 -0.62 12.77 22.83
C ASN A 8 -1.32 11.91 21.78
N ARG A 9 -2.66 11.81 21.81
CA ARG A 9 -3.42 11.05 20.81
C ARG A 9 -3.32 11.66 19.41
N TRP A 10 -3.36 12.98 19.31
CA TRP A 10 -3.21 13.70 18.04
C TRP A 10 -1.84 13.45 17.43
N TRP A 11 -0.78 13.59 18.22
CA TRP A 11 0.58 13.37 17.74
C TRP A 11 0.81 11.91 17.33
N ASN A 12 0.29 10.96 18.09
CA ASN A 12 0.36 9.54 17.74
C ASN A 12 -0.39 9.25 16.43
N GLN A 13 -1.57 9.84 16.20
CA GLN A 13 -2.29 9.70 14.93
C GLN A 13 -1.47 10.23 13.75
N TYR A 14 -0.84 11.39 13.90
CA TYR A 14 0.03 11.96 12.87
C TYR A 14 1.22 11.03 12.55
N ARG A 15 1.87 10.46 13.58
CA ARG A 15 2.98 9.51 13.42
C ARG A 15 2.56 8.17 12.81
N SER A 16 1.29 7.80 12.91
CA SER A 16 0.74 6.57 12.33
C SER A 16 0.27 6.74 10.87
N ILE A 17 0.40 7.93 10.28
CA ILE A 17 0.08 8.13 8.86
C ILE A 17 1.04 7.26 8.03
N PRO A 18 0.52 6.39 7.13
CA PRO A 18 1.36 5.51 6.32
C PRO A 18 2.13 6.31 5.27
N LEU A 19 3.42 6.50 5.51
CA LEU A 19 4.35 7.16 4.58
C LEU A 19 5.13 6.12 3.75
N PRO A 20 5.23 6.30 2.42
CA PRO A 20 5.81 5.30 1.53
C PRO A 20 7.35 5.24 1.57
N ASP A 21 8.01 6.20 2.20
CA ASP A 21 9.45 6.48 2.08
C ASP A 21 10.34 5.26 2.40
N ARG A 22 10.05 4.56 3.50
CA ARG A 22 10.84 3.39 3.92
C ARG A 22 10.73 2.24 2.92
N ILE A 23 9.50 1.92 2.52
CA ILE A 23 9.22 0.86 1.54
C ILE A 23 9.81 1.24 0.18
N MET A 24 9.73 2.51 -0.21
CA MET A 24 10.30 3.03 -1.46
C MET A 24 11.81 2.81 -1.51
N CYS A 25 12.54 3.17 -0.44
CA CYS A 25 13.98 2.94 -0.35
C CYS A 25 14.31 1.44 -0.41
N ALA A 26 13.60 0.61 0.37
CA ALA A 26 13.81 -0.84 0.38
C ALA A 26 13.58 -1.49 -0.99
N LEU A 27 12.50 -1.12 -1.69
CA LEU A 27 12.20 -1.64 -3.02
C LEU A 27 13.16 -1.12 -4.11
N SER A 28 13.63 0.12 -3.99
CA SER A 28 14.53 0.72 -4.98
C SER A 28 15.93 0.10 -4.92
N GLY A 29 16.43 -0.21 -3.73
CA GLY A 29 17.71 -0.90 -3.55
C GLY A 29 17.61 -2.43 -3.69
N GLY A 30 16.49 -3.01 -3.25
CA GLY A 30 16.32 -4.45 -3.12
C GLY A 30 15.81 -5.19 -4.36
N LEU A 31 15.02 -4.52 -5.21
CA LEU A 31 14.41 -5.15 -6.39
C LEU A 31 15.22 -4.84 -7.65
N GLN A 32 15.94 -5.86 -8.14
CA GLN A 32 16.83 -5.75 -9.28
C GLN A 32 16.11 -5.89 -10.63
N GLY A 33 16.69 -5.32 -11.69
CA GLY A 33 16.16 -5.39 -13.05
C GLY A 33 15.90 -4.01 -13.64
N GLY A 34 16.70 -3.65 -14.65
CA GLY A 34 16.53 -2.44 -15.47
C GLY A 34 15.58 -2.65 -16.66
N ASP A 35 15.06 -3.86 -16.81
CA ASP A 35 14.09 -4.24 -17.82
C ASP A 35 12.66 -3.80 -17.46
N GLU A 36 11.76 -3.94 -18.42
CA GLU A 36 10.36 -3.55 -18.25
C GLU A 36 9.67 -4.30 -17.10
N ARG A 37 9.96 -5.59 -16.91
CA ARG A 37 9.40 -6.38 -15.81
C ARG A 37 9.82 -5.82 -14.46
N GLY A 38 11.10 -5.52 -14.26
CA GLY A 38 11.60 -4.91 -13.02
C GLY A 38 10.95 -3.55 -12.75
N ARG A 39 10.79 -2.72 -13.78
CA ARG A 39 10.08 -1.43 -13.69
C ARG A 39 8.62 -1.61 -13.28
N LEU A 40 7.91 -2.55 -13.89
CA LEU A 40 6.50 -2.83 -13.58
C LEU A 40 6.33 -3.37 -12.15
N LEU A 41 7.22 -4.24 -11.67
CA LEU A 41 7.20 -4.75 -10.30
C LEU A 41 7.34 -3.62 -9.28
N ARG A 42 8.38 -2.77 -9.39
CA ARG A 42 8.59 -1.63 -8.47
C ARG A 42 7.38 -0.70 -8.45
N ARG A 43 6.85 -0.33 -9.62
CA ARG A 43 5.68 0.55 -9.73
C ARG A 43 4.42 -0.07 -9.11
N THR A 44 4.19 -1.36 -9.35
CA THR A 44 2.99 -2.06 -8.85
C THR A 44 3.05 -2.25 -7.33
N LEU A 45 4.21 -2.62 -6.80
CA LEU A 45 4.45 -2.73 -5.35
C LEU A 45 4.21 -1.39 -4.65
N MET A 46 4.81 -0.30 -5.14
CA MET A 46 4.57 1.03 -4.57
C MET A 46 3.09 1.43 -4.66
N ARG A 47 2.44 1.13 -5.77
CA ARG A 47 1.02 1.44 -5.94
C ARG A 47 0.14 0.65 -4.97
N TYR A 48 0.44 -0.61 -4.67
CA TYR A 48 -0.30 -1.38 -3.66
C TYR A 48 -0.13 -0.81 -2.25
N ALA A 49 1.07 -0.38 -1.87
CA ALA A 49 1.31 0.31 -0.61
C ALA A 49 0.49 1.62 -0.54
N SER A 50 0.55 2.45 -1.59
CA SER A 50 -0.22 3.69 -1.67
C SER A 50 -1.74 3.45 -1.70
N LEU A 51 -2.21 2.38 -2.33
CA LEU A 51 -3.62 2.03 -2.39
C LEU A 51 -4.15 1.64 -1.00
N SER A 52 -3.41 0.84 -0.23
CA SER A 52 -3.76 0.53 1.17
C SER A 52 -3.85 1.79 2.02
N ALA A 53 -2.83 2.65 1.94
CA ALA A 53 -2.79 3.95 2.61
C ALA A 53 -4.00 4.82 2.27
N LEU A 54 -4.37 4.90 1.00
CA LEU A 54 -5.53 5.66 0.54
C LEU A 54 -6.85 5.08 1.10
N LEU A 55 -7.03 3.76 1.06
CA LEU A 55 -8.26 3.11 1.53
C LEU A 55 -8.47 3.35 3.04
N ILE A 56 -7.41 3.26 3.86
CA ILE A 56 -7.54 3.56 5.29
C ILE A 56 -7.79 5.06 5.53
N LEU A 57 -7.07 5.96 4.83
CA LEU A 57 -7.26 7.40 4.98
C LEU A 57 -8.67 7.84 4.60
N ARG A 58 -9.22 7.32 3.50
CA ARG A 58 -10.61 7.51 3.09
C ARG A 58 -11.61 7.12 4.20
N SER A 59 -11.26 6.16 5.04
CA SER A 59 -12.15 5.62 6.06
C SER A 59 -12.15 6.42 7.36
N VAL A 60 -11.09 7.20 7.61
CA VAL A 60 -10.91 7.96 8.85
C VAL A 60 -10.86 9.48 8.65
N SER A 61 -10.59 9.96 7.44
CA SER A 61 -10.48 11.37 7.09
C SER A 61 -11.62 11.81 6.17
N THR A 62 -12.40 12.79 6.61
CA THR A 62 -13.50 13.38 5.81
C THR A 62 -12.98 14.07 4.55
N ALA A 63 -11.79 14.67 4.59
CA ALA A 63 -11.17 15.28 3.42
C ALA A 63 -10.79 14.22 2.37
N ALA A 64 -10.21 13.09 2.79
CA ALA A 64 -9.90 11.99 1.89
C ALA A 64 -11.19 11.34 1.33
N PHE A 65 -12.22 11.16 2.17
CA PHE A 65 -13.51 10.64 1.74
C PHE A 65 -14.18 11.54 0.69
N LYS A 66 -14.19 12.86 0.90
CA LYS A 66 -14.75 13.83 -0.06
C LYS A 66 -14.03 13.80 -1.41
N ARG A 67 -12.72 13.58 -1.40
CA ARG A 67 -11.92 13.49 -2.63
C ARG A 67 -12.11 12.16 -3.36
N PHE A 68 -12.35 11.07 -2.63
CA PHE A 68 -12.54 9.74 -3.21
C PHE A 68 -13.82 9.08 -2.65
N PRO A 69 -15.04 9.55 -3.01
CA PRO A 69 -16.29 9.08 -2.39
C PRO A 69 -16.72 7.67 -2.78
N THR A 70 -16.30 7.18 -3.96
CA THR A 70 -16.49 5.78 -4.39
C THR A 70 -15.17 5.10 -4.76
N ILE A 71 -15.17 3.78 -4.95
CA ILE A 71 -14.01 3.03 -5.45
C ILE A 71 -13.71 3.41 -6.90
N ASP A 72 -14.70 3.82 -7.67
CA ASP A 72 -14.52 4.33 -9.04
C ASP A 72 -13.58 5.54 -9.08
N HIS A 73 -13.71 6.48 -8.13
CA HIS A 73 -12.79 7.61 -8.00
C HIS A 73 -11.35 7.17 -7.69
N VAL A 74 -11.19 6.08 -6.93
CA VAL A 74 -9.87 5.49 -6.63
C VAL A 74 -9.24 4.89 -7.89
N VAL A 75 -10.07 4.25 -8.72
CA VAL A 75 -9.64 3.67 -10.00
C VAL A 75 -9.28 4.76 -11.02
N GLU A 76 -10.12 5.77 -11.17
CA GLU A 76 -9.92 6.89 -12.09
C GLU A 76 -8.68 7.73 -11.74
N ALA A 77 -8.39 7.86 -10.45
CA ALA A 77 -7.16 8.50 -9.98
C ALA A 77 -5.90 7.62 -10.18
N GLY A 78 -6.03 6.39 -10.67
CA GLY A 78 -4.91 5.51 -11.02
C GLY A 78 -4.30 4.74 -9.84
N PHE A 79 -4.91 4.76 -8.66
CA PHE A 79 -4.43 3.96 -7.52
C PHE A 79 -4.78 2.47 -7.66
N MET A 80 -5.88 2.16 -8.35
CA MET A 80 -6.36 0.80 -8.58
C MET A 80 -6.68 0.61 -10.06
N THR A 81 -6.30 -0.52 -10.65
CA THR A 81 -6.69 -0.82 -12.04
C THR A 81 -8.13 -1.35 -12.10
N ARG A 82 -8.76 -1.32 -13.29
CA ARG A 82 -10.11 -1.87 -13.48
C ARG A 82 -10.18 -3.38 -13.18
N ASP A 83 -9.11 -4.12 -13.48
CA ASP A 83 -9.05 -5.56 -13.17
C ASP A 83 -8.84 -5.84 -11.68
N GLU A 84 -8.05 -5.01 -10.99
CA GLU A 84 -7.93 -5.09 -9.54
C GLU A 84 -9.22 -4.76 -8.83
N ARG A 85 -10.00 -3.80 -9.35
CA ARG A 85 -11.33 -3.51 -8.82
C ARG A 85 -12.23 -4.74 -8.88
N LYS A 86 -12.26 -5.44 -10.03
CA LYS A 86 -13.03 -6.69 -10.15
C LYS A 86 -12.61 -7.72 -9.10
N LYS A 87 -11.30 -7.89 -8.88
CA LYS A 87 -10.76 -8.77 -7.83
C LYS A 87 -11.15 -8.30 -6.42
N PHE A 88 -11.10 -6.99 -6.18
CA PHE A 88 -11.44 -6.37 -4.90
C PHE A 88 -12.92 -6.55 -4.53
N GLU A 89 -13.82 -6.40 -5.52
CA GLU A 89 -15.26 -6.58 -5.37
C GLU A 89 -15.64 -8.06 -5.23
N GLY A 90 -14.95 -8.96 -5.95
CA GLY A 90 -15.18 -10.41 -5.87
C GLY A 90 -14.85 -11.04 -4.51
N LEU A 91 -14.06 -10.36 -3.67
CA LEU A 91 -13.75 -10.84 -2.32
C LEU A 91 -14.94 -10.64 -1.38
N GLN A 92 -15.51 -11.74 -0.90
CA GLN A 92 -16.61 -11.71 0.07
C GLN A 92 -16.07 -11.39 1.47
N SER A 93 -16.25 -10.15 1.92
CA SER A 93 -15.94 -9.74 3.29
C SER A 93 -16.84 -8.57 3.69
N PRO A 94 -17.53 -8.65 4.85
CA PRO A 94 -18.37 -7.57 5.35
C PRO A 94 -17.55 -6.44 6.00
N TYR A 95 -16.23 -6.63 6.19
CA TYR A 95 -15.36 -5.67 6.86
C TYR A 95 -14.67 -4.73 5.86
N ASN A 96 -14.09 -3.64 6.38
CA ASN A 96 -13.29 -2.72 5.57
C ASN A 96 -12.07 -3.45 4.98
N LYS A 97 -11.91 -3.35 3.66
CA LYS A 97 -10.94 -4.11 2.87
C LYS A 97 -9.62 -3.37 2.61
N TYR A 98 -9.26 -2.37 3.43
CA TYR A 98 -8.00 -1.62 3.28
C TYR A 98 -6.74 -2.51 3.36
N TRP A 99 -6.84 -3.68 3.99
CA TRP A 99 -5.75 -4.66 4.11
C TRP A 99 -5.50 -5.48 2.84
N ILE A 100 -6.45 -5.52 1.90
CA ILE A 100 -6.35 -6.33 0.67
C ILE A 100 -5.10 -5.97 -0.17
N PRO A 101 -4.80 -4.68 -0.45
CA PRO A 101 -3.59 -4.33 -1.18
C PRO A 101 -2.30 -4.71 -0.44
N CYS A 102 -2.31 -4.78 0.90
CA CYS A 102 -1.14 -5.28 1.65
C CYS A 102 -0.90 -6.77 1.35
N VAL A 103 -1.95 -7.58 1.24
CA VAL A 103 -1.83 -9.00 0.85
C VAL A 103 -1.39 -9.15 -0.60
N TRP A 104 -1.87 -8.30 -1.50
CA TRP A 104 -1.39 -8.29 -2.89
C TRP A 104 0.07 -7.89 -2.98
N PHE A 105 0.51 -6.95 -2.14
CA PHE A 105 1.91 -6.55 -2.02
C PHE A 105 2.78 -7.73 -1.59
N THR A 106 2.46 -8.40 -0.49
CA THR A 106 3.24 -9.53 0.02
C THR A 106 3.32 -10.67 -0.99
N ASN A 107 2.20 -11.00 -1.65
CA ASN A 107 2.16 -12.00 -2.71
C ASN A 107 3.04 -11.61 -3.91
N LEU A 108 3.01 -10.34 -4.32
CA LEU A 108 3.83 -9.87 -5.44
C LEU A 108 5.33 -9.83 -5.08
N VAL A 109 5.68 -9.52 -3.83
CA VAL A 109 7.05 -9.64 -3.32
C VAL A 109 7.52 -11.10 -3.37
N ALA A 110 6.68 -12.05 -2.96
CA ALA A 110 7.00 -13.48 -3.05
C ALA A 110 7.24 -13.92 -4.51
N VAL A 111 6.41 -13.46 -5.45
CA VAL A 111 6.62 -13.70 -6.89
C VAL A 111 7.94 -13.09 -7.36
N ALA A 112 8.27 -11.86 -6.97
CA ALA A 112 9.53 -11.22 -7.33
C ALA A 112 10.75 -11.98 -6.75
N ARG A 113 10.61 -12.60 -5.57
CA ARG A 113 11.62 -13.49 -4.99
C ARG A 113 11.80 -14.76 -5.82
N CYS A 114 10.71 -15.43 -6.19
CA CYS A 114 10.75 -16.62 -7.06
C CYS A 114 11.32 -16.32 -8.45
N GLU A 115 11.07 -15.13 -8.99
CA GLU A 115 11.66 -14.65 -10.26
C GLU A 115 13.15 -14.26 -10.13
N GLY A 116 13.76 -14.40 -8.94
CA GLY A 116 15.15 -14.05 -8.69
C GLY A 116 15.43 -12.54 -8.70
N ARG A 117 14.39 -11.70 -8.63
CA ARG A 117 14.52 -10.23 -8.63
C ARG A 117 14.94 -9.67 -7.27
N ILE A 118 14.61 -10.40 -6.21
CA ILE A 118 15.08 -10.18 -4.84
C ILE A 118 16.06 -11.32 -4.56
N LYS A 119 17.33 -11.02 -4.25
CA LYS A 119 18.41 -12.03 -4.19
C LYS A 119 18.62 -12.64 -2.82
N ASP A 120 18.48 -11.85 -1.77
CA ASP A 120 18.80 -12.23 -0.40
C ASP A 120 17.57 -12.13 0.51
N ASP A 121 17.56 -12.98 1.53
CA ASP A 121 16.45 -13.05 2.49
C ASP A 121 16.44 -11.84 3.45
N CYS A 122 17.58 -11.16 3.60
CA CYS A 122 17.69 -9.93 4.37
C CYS A 122 16.88 -8.80 3.71
N THR A 123 17.05 -8.61 2.41
CA THR A 123 16.27 -7.66 1.60
C THR A 123 14.79 -8.01 1.58
N LEU A 124 14.46 -9.30 1.43
CA LEU A 124 13.07 -9.76 1.50
C LEU A 124 12.44 -9.38 2.85
N LYS A 125 13.14 -9.63 3.95
CA LYS A 125 12.69 -9.26 5.30
C LYS A 125 12.54 -7.75 5.45
N LEU A 126 13.50 -6.96 4.99
CA LEU A 126 13.46 -5.49 5.02
C LEU A 126 12.26 -4.90 4.27
N ILE A 127 11.80 -5.55 3.20
CA ILE A 127 10.64 -5.12 2.43
C ILE A 127 9.31 -5.45 3.14
N LEU A 128 9.30 -6.51 3.96
CA LEU A 128 8.09 -7.03 4.61
C LEU A 128 7.91 -6.55 6.07
N GLU A 129 8.94 -5.99 6.69
CA GLU A 129 8.91 -5.34 8.02
C GLU A 129 8.47 -3.87 7.98
#